data_AF-A0A6B3NSL3-F1
#
_entry.id   AF-A0A6B3NSL3-F1
#
_cell.length_a   1.000
_cell.length_b   1.000
_cell.length_c   1.000
_cell.angle_alpha   90.00
_cell.angle_beta   90.00
_cell.angle_gamma   90.00
#
_symmetry.space_group_name_H-M   'P 1'
#
loop_
_entity.id
_entity.type
_entity.pdbx_description
1 polymer ?
#
loop_
_entity_poly.entity_id
_entity_poly.type
_entity_poly.pdbx_seq_one_letter_code
_entity_poly.pdbx_strand_id
1 'polypeptide(L)' 'AGIESTIARQRAEDAVIQIQGALVLVRGLDDIAPFKRILANLPENLLEDKIVS' A
#
# COMPACT_ATOMS: atom_id res chain seq x y z
N ALA A 1 11.59 3.00 18.38
CA ALA A 1 10.99 4.35 18.29
C ALA A 1 9.95 4.32 17.18
N GLY A 2 8.87 5.09 17.27
CA GLY A 2 7.86 5.16 16.21
C GLY A 2 8.25 6.14 15.10
N ILE A 3 7.56 6.09 13.96
CA ILE A 3 7.73 7.04 12.85
C ILE A 3 6.97 8.35 13.10
N GLU A 4 7.41 9.42 12.45
CA GLU A 4 6.72 10.72 12.48
C GLU A 4 5.27 10.61 11.98
N SER A 5 4.35 11.31 12.66
CA SER A 5 2.91 11.25 12.35
C SER A 5 2.57 11.62 10.90
N THR A 6 3.29 12.58 10.32
CA THR A 6 3.13 12.97 8.91
C THR A 6 3.55 11.84 7.96
N ILE A 7 4.62 11.11 8.29
CA ILE A 7 5.09 9.98 7.48
C ILE A 7 4.08 8.83 7.58
N ALA A 8 3.60 8.53 8.79
CA ALA A 8 2.57 7.51 9.00
C ALA A 8 1.30 7.80 8.19
N ARG A 9 0.87 9.07 8.19
CA ARG A 9 -0.28 9.53 7.41
C ARG A 9 -0.05 9.36 5.91
N GLN A 10 1.09 9.80 5.38
CA GLN A 10 1.39 9.67 3.95
C GLN A 10 1.35 8.21 3.51
N ARG A 11 1.94 7.29 4.28
CA ARG A 11 1.91 5.85 3.97
C ARG A 11 0.50 5.28 3.98
N ALA A 12 -0.34 5.71 4.92
CA ALA A 12 -1.74 5.29 4.96
C ALA A 12 -2.52 5.80 3.74
N GLU A 13 -2.29 7.05 3.33
CA GLU A 13 -2.90 7.64 2.13
C GLU A 13 -2.45 6.89 0.86
N ASP A 14 -1.15 6.64 0.71
CA ASP A 14 -0.59 5.88 -0.42
C ASP A 14 -1.14 4.44 -0.48
N ALA A 15 -1.26 3.78 0.67
CA ALA A 15 -1.86 2.45 0.78
C ALA A 15 -3.32 2.43 0.30
N VAL A 16 -4.13 3.43 0.67
CA VAL A 16 -5.52 3.56 0.21
C VAL A 16 -5.57 3.75 -1.30
N ILE A 17 -4.71 4.61 -1.86
CA ILE A 17 -4.61 4.83 -3.30
C ILE A 17 -4.27 3.53 -4.03
N GLN A 18 -3.29 2.76 -3.53
CA GLN A 18 -2.89 1.47 -4.11
C GLN A 18 -4.03 0.44 -4.08
N ILE A 19 -4.75 0.33 -2.96
CA ILE A 19 -5.89 -0.58 -2.81
C ILE A 19 -6.98 -0.22 -3.83
N GLN A 20 -7.33 1.05 -3.93
CA GLN A 20 -8.36 1.51 -4.86
C GLN A 20 -7.95 1.30 -6.32
N GLY A 21 -6.72 1.65 -6.68
CA GLY A 21 -6.17 1.41 -8.02
C GLY A 21 -6.15 -0.07 -8.39
N ALA A 22 -5.81 -0.95 -7.45
CA ALA A 22 -5.86 -2.39 -7.68
C ALA A 22 -7.29 -2.88 -7.97
N LEU A 23 -8.30 -2.38 -7.26
CA LEU A 23 -9.71 -2.75 -7.52
C LEU A 23 -10.18 -2.30 -8.91
N VAL A 24 -9.73 -1.13 -9.38
CA VAL A 24 -10.00 -0.68 -10.76
C VAL A 24 -9.41 -1.65 -11.78
N LEU A 25 -8.16 -2.10 -11.56
CA LEU A 25 -7.51 -3.09 -12.43
C LEU A 25 -8.22 -4.44 -12.41
N VAL A 26 -8.65 -4.91 -11.23
CA VAL A 26 -9.43 -6.16 -11.11
C VAL A 26 -10.66 -6.12 -12.00
N ARG A 27 -11.40 -5.01 -11.96
CA ARG A 27 -12.61 -4.84 -12.77
C ARG A 27 -12.31 -4.74 -14.26
N GLY A 28 -11.23 -4.06 -14.64
CA GLY A 28 -10.84 -3.87 -16.04
C GLY A 28 -10.23 -5.12 -16.70
N LEU A 29 -9.59 -5.97 -15.92
CA LEU A 29 -8.87 -7.16 -16.40
C LEU A 29 -9.61 -8.48 -16.11
N ASP A 30 -10.68 -8.44 -15.32
CA ASP A 30 -11.36 -9.63 -14.78
C ASP A 30 -10.40 -10.59 -14.04
N ASP A 31 -9.41 -10.02 -13.35
CA ASP A 31 -8.34 -10.75 -12.65
C ASP A 31 -8.12 -10.18 -11.24
N ILE A 32 -8.26 -11.01 -10.21
CA ILE A 32 -8.09 -10.63 -8.80
C ILE A 32 -6.61 -10.53 -8.38
N ALA A 33 -5.66 -11.02 -9.19
CA ALA A 33 -4.24 -11.08 -8.83
C ALA A 33 -3.61 -9.73 -8.44
N PRO A 34 -3.92 -8.58 -9.10
CA PRO A 34 -3.37 -7.28 -8.71
C PRO A 34 -3.73 -6.89 -7.28
N PHE A 35 -4.98 -7.15 -6.87
CA PHE A 35 -5.45 -6.84 -5.52
C PHE A 35 -4.77 -7.74 -4.47
N LYS A 36 -4.66 -9.05 -4.74
CA LYS A 36 -3.96 -9.98 -3.85
C LYS A 36 -2.50 -9.59 -3.61
N ARG A 37 -1.81 -9.14 -4.67
CA ARG A 37 -0.42 -8.67 -4.59
C ARG A 37 -0.29 -7.42 -3.70
N ILE A 38 -1.20 -6.44 -3.84
CA ILE A 38 -1.18 -5.25 -2.98
C ILE A 38 -1.45 -5.62 -1.52
N LEU A 39 -2.44 -6.49 -1.26
CA LEU A 39 -2.72 -6.92 0.12
C LEU A 39 -1.55 -7.65 0.78
N ALA A 40 -0.83 -8.47 0.02
CA ALA A 40 0.34 -9.20 0.54
C ALA A 40 1.47 -8.25 0.98
N ASN A 41 1.67 -7.15 0.25
CA ASN A 41 2.75 -6.19 0.50
C ASN A 41 2.31 -5.01 1.40
N LEU A 42 1.03 -4.93 1.73
CA LEU A 42 0.46 -3.83 2.51
C LEU A 42 1.15 -3.60 3.86
N PRO A 43 1.48 -4.64 4.65
CA PRO A 43 2.17 -4.46 5.93
C PRO A 43 3.54 -3.82 5.75
N GLU A 44 4.31 -4.25 4.75
CA GLU A 44 5.64 -3.70 4.45
C GLU A 44 5.52 -2.25 4.02
N ASN A 45 4.58 -1.92 3.12
CA ASN A 45 4.38 -0.54 2.66
C ASN A 45 3.98 0.43 3.80
N LEU A 46 3.24 -0.06 4.80
CA LEU A 46 2.83 0.73 5.96
C LEU A 46 3.95 0.88 7.00
N LEU A 47 4.72 -0.20 7.21
CA LEU A 47 5.62 -0.34 8.34
C LEU A 47 7.11 -0.25 7.99
N GLU A 48 7.49 -0.22 6.71
CA GLU A 48 8.90 -0.17 6.31
C GLU A 48 9.61 1.02 6.95
N ASP A 49 10.47 0.77 7.94
CA ASP A 49 11.47 1.74 8.35
C ASP A 49 12.54 1.78 7.27
N LYS A 50 12.37 2.66 6.27
CA LYS A 50 13.51 3.10 5.46
C LYS A 50 14.44 3.90 6.37
N ILE A 51 15.26 3.20 7.16
CA ILE A 51 16.54 3.73 7.60
C ILE A 51 17.34 3.88 6.31
N VAL A 52 17.29 5.09 5.75
CA VAL A 52 18.16 5.52 4.66
C VAL A 52 19.59 5.25 5.13
N SER A 53 20.26 4.31 4.46
CA SER A 53 21.70 4.09 4.58
C SER A 53 22.44 5.13 3.75
#